data_AF-A0A2R6DEA4-F1
#
_entry.id   AF-A0A2R6DEA4-F1
#
_cell.length_a   1.000
_cell.length_b   1.000
_cell.length_c   1.000
_cell.angle_alpha   90.00
_cell.angle_beta   90.00
_cell.angle_gamma   90.00
#
_symmetry.space_group_name_H-M   'P 1'
#
loop_
_entity.id
_entity.type
_entity.pdbx_description
1 polymer ?
#
loop_
_entity_poly.entity_id
_entity_poly.type
_entity_poly.pdbx_seq_one_letter_code
_entity_poly.pdbx_strand_id
1 'polypeptide(L)'
;MTETGPGDEHESEHTGVDPDALLEGIGFDADSNVLTRRQAEVLALRERGAAQADIAARLGTSRANVSSVEASARANIEKARETVAFAEALRAPVRVPIERGTDLYTVPSLVYDACDDAGVKVNHTAPELMKIVGDGGGDAVAGREVKAPLYVGVTSEGAVRVRRSEL
;
A
#
# COMPACT_ATOMS: atom_id res chain seq x y z
N MET A 1 12.64 53.32 -35.91
CA MET A 1 13.64 52.31 -35.49
C MET A 1 12.91 51.45 -34.48
N THR A 2 12.39 50.34 -34.99
CA THR A 2 11.57 49.34 -34.30
C THR A 2 12.51 48.42 -33.54
N GLU A 3 12.15 48.00 -32.33
CA GLU A 3 12.33 46.61 -31.87
C GLU A 3 11.62 46.39 -30.54
N THR A 4 10.41 45.82 -30.66
CA THR A 4 9.68 45.15 -29.59
C THR A 4 10.39 43.81 -29.36
N GLY A 5 10.98 43.61 -28.18
CA GLY A 5 11.60 42.35 -27.77
C GLY A 5 10.57 41.22 -27.62
N PRO A 6 11.00 39.96 -27.76
CA PRO A 6 10.11 38.83 -27.98
C PRO A 6 9.27 38.55 -26.73
N GLY A 7 7.97 38.35 -26.96
CA GLY A 7 7.06 37.85 -25.93
C GLY A 7 7.48 36.44 -25.52
N ASP A 8 7.41 36.19 -24.22
CA ASP A 8 7.44 34.85 -23.65
C ASP A 8 6.20 34.09 -24.14
N GLU A 9 6.36 33.41 -25.27
CA GLU A 9 5.42 32.42 -25.77
C GLU A 9 5.68 31.12 -25.00
N HIS A 10 5.21 31.06 -23.74
CA HIS A 10 4.94 29.79 -23.10
C HIS A 10 3.70 29.18 -23.78
N GLU A 11 3.90 28.60 -24.96
CA GLU A 11 3.00 27.59 -25.49
C GLU A 11 3.03 26.41 -24.52
N SER A 12 2.17 26.46 -23.51
CA SER A 12 1.84 25.28 -22.73
C SER A 12 1.14 24.34 -23.69
N GLU A 13 1.86 23.32 -24.18
CA GLU A 13 1.28 22.14 -24.79
C GLU A 13 0.29 21.57 -23.76
N HIS A 14 -0.97 22.00 -23.87
CA HIS A 14 -2.08 21.38 -23.16
C HIS A 14 -2.15 19.96 -23.69
N THR A 15 -1.46 19.03 -23.02
CA THR A 15 -1.54 17.61 -23.32
C THR A 15 -3.03 17.26 -23.21
N GLY A 16 -3.67 17.10 -24.37
CA GLY A 16 -5.11 17.00 -24.58
C GLY A 16 -5.71 15.70 -24.06
N VAL A 17 -5.41 15.37 -22.81
CA VAL A 17 -5.88 14.18 -22.15
C VAL A 17 -7.24 14.51 -21.58
N ASP A 18 -8.28 13.86 -22.06
CA ASP A 18 -9.59 13.89 -21.44
C ASP A 18 -9.60 13.01 -20.18
N PRO A 19 -9.73 13.58 -18.96
CA PRO A 19 -9.79 12.79 -17.75
C PRO A 19 -11.04 11.93 -17.71
N ASP A 20 -12.13 12.32 -18.38
CA ASP A 20 -13.35 11.52 -18.37
C ASP A 20 -13.16 10.21 -19.13
N ALA A 21 -12.61 10.30 -20.35
CA ALA A 21 -12.21 9.13 -21.14
C ALA A 21 -11.18 8.25 -20.41
N LEU A 22 -10.26 8.85 -19.65
CA LEU A 22 -9.29 8.10 -18.86
C LEU A 22 -9.97 7.30 -17.75
N LEU A 23 -10.82 7.97 -16.96
CA LEU A 23 -11.50 7.38 -15.82
C LEU A 23 -12.45 6.26 -16.27
N GLU A 24 -13.14 6.43 -17.40
CA GLU A 24 -13.93 5.37 -18.02
C GLU A 24 -13.06 4.19 -18.46
N GLY A 25 -11.93 4.46 -19.13
CA GLY A 25 -11.01 3.42 -19.61
C GLY A 25 -10.38 2.55 -18.52
N ILE A 26 -10.27 3.08 -17.29
CA ILE A 26 -9.79 2.31 -16.11
C ILE A 26 -10.93 1.78 -15.24
N GLY A 27 -12.19 1.97 -15.65
CA GLY A 27 -13.36 1.46 -14.93
C GLY A 27 -13.63 2.18 -13.60
N PHE A 28 -13.35 3.48 -13.50
CA PHE A 28 -13.65 4.25 -12.30
C PHE A 28 -15.16 4.47 -12.14
N ASP A 29 -15.69 4.03 -11.00
CA ASP A 29 -17.07 4.26 -10.55
C ASP A 29 -17.05 5.01 -9.21
N ALA A 30 -17.74 6.15 -9.14
CA ALA A 30 -17.75 6.99 -7.93
C ALA A 30 -18.64 6.40 -6.82
N ASP A 31 -19.61 5.56 -7.15
CA ASP A 31 -20.56 5.01 -6.16
C ASP A 31 -19.93 3.87 -5.34
N SER A 32 -18.93 3.19 -5.91
CA SER A 32 -18.20 2.08 -5.27
C SER A 32 -16.76 2.44 -4.85
N ASN A 33 -16.37 3.72 -4.94
CA ASN A 33 -15.01 4.16 -4.65
C ASN A 33 -14.96 5.19 -3.50
N VAL A 34 -13.84 5.20 -2.76
CA VAL A 34 -13.58 6.18 -1.69
C VAL A 34 -13.23 7.57 -2.23
N LEU A 35 -12.89 7.66 -3.51
CA LEU A 35 -12.61 8.90 -4.21
C LEU A 35 -13.88 9.43 -4.86
N THR A 36 -14.12 10.72 -4.69
CA THR A 36 -15.10 11.45 -5.52
C THR A 36 -14.61 11.53 -6.97
N ARG A 37 -15.54 11.73 -7.92
CA ARG A 37 -15.19 11.97 -9.33
C ARG A 37 -14.16 13.09 -9.49
N ARG A 38 -14.31 14.18 -8.73
CA ARG A 38 -13.39 15.33 -8.77
C ARG A 38 -11.99 15.01 -8.26
N GLN A 39 -11.88 14.21 -7.21
CA GLN A 39 -10.59 13.73 -6.70
C GLN A 39 -9.90 12.82 -7.71
N ALA A 40 -10.65 11.89 -8.32
CA ALA A 40 -10.14 10.99 -9.34
C ALA A 40 -9.66 11.74 -10.59
N GLU A 41 -10.42 12.76 -11.04
CA GLU A 41 -10.04 13.65 -12.15
C GLU A 41 -8.73 14.40 -11.87
N VAL A 42 -8.58 14.97 -10.66
CA VAL A 42 -7.36 15.67 -10.27
C VAL A 42 -6.17 14.71 -10.25
N LEU A 43 -6.31 13.50 -9.68
CA LEU A 43 -5.23 12.51 -9.66
C LEU A 43 -4.86 12.05 -11.08
N ALA A 44 -5.84 11.76 -11.92
CA ALA A 44 -5.65 11.38 -13.32
C ALA A 44 -4.77 12.37 -14.10
N LEU A 45 -5.02 13.67 -13.94
CA LEU A 45 -4.25 14.72 -14.57
C LEU A 45 -2.85 14.87 -13.93
N ARG A 46 -2.75 14.75 -12.61
CA ARG A 46 -1.46 14.84 -11.88
C ARG A 46 -0.50 13.70 -12.22
N GLU A 47 -0.98 12.48 -12.36
CA GLU A 47 -0.16 11.31 -12.77
C GLU A 47 0.39 11.45 -14.19
N ARG A 48 -0.18 12.35 -15.00
CA ARG A 48 0.30 12.69 -16.35
C ARG A 48 1.14 13.97 -16.37
N GLY A 49 1.51 14.49 -15.20
CA GLY A 49 2.41 15.62 -15.07
C GLY A 49 1.75 17.01 -15.11
N ALA A 50 0.43 17.13 -15.26
CA ALA A 50 -0.23 18.43 -15.33
C ALA A 50 -0.02 19.25 -14.05
N ALA A 51 0.33 20.54 -14.16
CA ALA A 51 0.51 21.38 -13.00
C ALA A 51 -0.85 21.71 -12.35
N GLN A 52 -0.86 21.95 -11.03
CA GLN A 52 -2.10 22.31 -10.32
C GLN A 52 -2.76 23.59 -10.86
N ALA A 53 -1.97 24.51 -11.42
CA ALA A 53 -2.50 25.72 -12.05
C ALA A 53 -3.26 25.41 -13.33
N ASP A 54 -2.74 24.53 -14.18
CA ASP A 54 -3.38 24.11 -15.43
C ASP A 54 -4.66 23.31 -15.16
N ILE A 55 -4.61 22.44 -14.15
CA ILE A 55 -5.78 21.72 -13.66
C ILE A 55 -6.81 22.73 -13.16
N ALA A 56 -6.42 23.73 -12.37
CA ALA A 56 -7.34 24.75 -11.87
C ALA A 56 -8.03 25.52 -13.00
N ALA A 57 -7.27 25.94 -14.01
CA ALA A 57 -7.80 26.62 -15.19
C ALA A 57 -8.80 25.73 -15.96
N ARG A 58 -8.42 24.48 -16.23
CA ARG A 58 -9.28 23.51 -16.90
C ARG A 58 -10.58 23.25 -16.15
N LEU A 59 -10.47 23.12 -14.84
CA LEU A 59 -11.56 22.71 -13.95
C LEU A 59 -12.42 23.89 -13.47
N GLY A 60 -12.14 25.12 -13.94
CA GLY A 60 -12.88 26.32 -13.58
C GLY A 60 -12.82 26.66 -12.09
N THR A 61 -11.67 26.43 -11.44
CA THR A 61 -11.53 26.59 -9.99
C THR A 61 -10.18 27.21 -9.60
N SER A 62 -9.90 27.37 -8.31
CA SER A 62 -8.63 27.94 -7.84
C SER A 62 -7.55 26.87 -7.67
N ARG A 63 -6.28 27.26 -7.85
CA ARG A 63 -5.12 26.38 -7.54
C ARG A 63 -5.13 25.88 -6.10
N ALA A 64 -5.56 26.73 -5.16
CA ALA A 64 -5.69 26.36 -3.75
C ALA A 64 -6.75 25.25 -3.56
N ASN A 65 -7.88 25.33 -4.27
CA ASN A 65 -8.89 24.28 -4.25
C ASN A 65 -8.35 22.97 -4.84
N VAL A 66 -7.66 23.02 -6.00
CA VAL A 66 -7.02 21.82 -6.59
C VAL A 66 -6.02 21.19 -5.62
N SER A 67 -5.18 22.00 -4.96
CA SER A 67 -4.23 21.50 -3.96
C SER A 67 -4.93 20.79 -2.80
N SER A 68 -6.02 21.35 -2.29
CA SER A 68 -6.82 20.73 -1.23
C SER A 68 -7.47 19.42 -1.69
N VAL A 69 -8.04 19.39 -2.90
CA VAL A 69 -8.63 18.19 -3.50
C VAL A 69 -7.58 17.10 -3.70
N GLU A 70 -6.40 17.41 -4.24
CA GLU A 70 -5.31 16.45 -4.43
C GLU A 70 -4.84 15.87 -3.09
N ALA A 71 -4.61 16.73 -2.09
CA ALA A 71 -4.19 16.29 -0.76
C ALA A 71 -5.22 15.35 -0.12
N SER A 72 -6.50 15.69 -0.22
CA SER A 72 -7.59 14.86 0.28
C SER A 72 -7.69 13.54 -0.48
N ALA A 73 -7.52 13.55 -1.80
CA ALA A 73 -7.53 12.33 -2.63
C ALA A 73 -6.40 11.37 -2.22
N ARG A 74 -5.17 11.87 -2.06
CA ARG A 74 -4.02 11.07 -1.63
C ARG A 74 -4.22 10.52 -0.21
N ALA A 75 -4.77 11.32 0.70
CA ALA A 75 -5.10 10.86 2.05
C ALA A 75 -6.17 9.76 2.06
N ASN A 76 -7.17 9.83 1.17
CA ASN A 76 -8.18 8.78 1.04
C ASN A 76 -7.58 7.48 0.50
N ILE A 77 -6.67 7.54 -0.49
CA ILE A 77 -5.94 6.36 -0.98
C ILE A 77 -5.14 5.71 0.13
N GLU A 78 -4.40 6.52 0.91
CA GLU A 78 -3.58 5.99 2.00
C GLU A 78 -4.44 5.29 3.07
N LYS A 79 -5.55 5.91 3.48
CA LYS A 79 -6.49 5.30 4.42
C LYS A 79 -7.13 4.02 3.88
N ALA A 80 -7.47 3.99 2.60
CA ALA A 80 -8.06 2.80 1.98
C ALA A 80 -7.05 1.64 1.95
N ARG A 81 -5.77 1.91 1.62
CA ARG A 81 -4.70 0.91 1.69
C ARG A 81 -4.55 0.35 3.10
N GLU A 82 -4.50 1.21 4.12
CA GLU A 82 -4.43 0.76 5.52
C GLU A 82 -5.67 -0.03 5.92
N THR A 83 -6.86 0.34 5.43
CA THR A 83 -8.11 -0.40 5.70
C THR A 83 -8.05 -1.82 5.13
N VAL A 84 -7.55 -1.98 3.90
CA VAL A 84 -7.35 -3.30 3.28
C VAL A 84 -6.31 -4.09 4.07
N ALA A 85 -5.14 -3.50 4.37
CA ALA A 85 -4.09 -4.15 5.13
C ALA A 85 -4.57 -4.59 6.52
N PHE A 86 -5.38 -3.78 7.19
CA PHE A 86 -6.00 -4.13 8.47
C PHE A 86 -7.00 -5.29 8.32
N ALA A 87 -7.87 -5.26 7.31
CA ALA A 87 -8.81 -6.35 7.05
C ALA A 87 -8.08 -7.67 6.73
N GLU A 88 -6.99 -7.61 5.97
CA GLU A 88 -6.12 -8.75 5.71
C GLU A 88 -5.39 -9.24 6.97
N ALA A 89 -4.91 -8.33 7.81
CA ALA A 89 -4.27 -8.68 9.07
C ALA A 89 -5.25 -9.31 10.08
N LEU A 90 -6.50 -8.84 10.14
CA LEU A 90 -7.56 -9.50 10.93
C LEU A 90 -7.84 -10.91 10.42
N ARG A 91 -7.77 -11.08 9.09
CA ARG A 91 -7.95 -12.37 8.44
C ARG A 91 -6.71 -13.24 8.46
N ALA A 92 -5.56 -12.73 8.93
CA ALA A 92 -4.20 -13.28 8.78
C ALA A 92 -4.26 -14.66 8.13
N PRO A 93 -4.16 -14.76 6.78
CA PRO A 93 -4.54 -15.98 6.07
C PRO A 93 -3.83 -17.20 6.63
N VAL A 94 -2.66 -16.97 7.24
CA VAL A 94 -1.96 -17.94 8.06
C VAL A 94 -1.56 -17.34 9.39
N ARG A 95 -1.98 -18.01 10.48
CA ARG A 95 -1.47 -17.77 11.83
C ARG A 95 -1.01 -19.11 12.41
N VAL A 96 0.30 -19.31 12.46
CA VAL A 96 0.91 -20.54 12.94
C VAL A 96 1.20 -20.41 14.44
N PRO A 97 0.54 -21.17 15.32
CA PRO A 97 0.94 -21.26 16.71
C PRO A 97 2.27 -22.02 16.80
N ILE A 98 3.24 -21.43 17.49
CA ILE A 98 4.51 -22.08 17.82
C ILE A 98 4.52 -22.33 19.31
N GLU A 99 4.50 -23.60 19.68
CA GLU A 99 4.40 -24.04 21.06
C GLU A 99 5.73 -23.88 21.80
N ARG A 100 5.63 -23.86 23.14
CA ARG A 100 6.83 -23.96 23.99
C ARG A 100 7.54 -25.29 23.70
N GLY A 101 8.85 -25.23 23.55
CA GLY A 101 9.71 -26.38 23.28
C GLY A 101 9.92 -26.66 21.79
N THR A 102 9.25 -25.94 20.89
CA THR A 102 9.54 -26.06 19.44
C THR A 102 10.96 -25.60 19.14
N ASP A 103 11.69 -26.41 18.36
CA ASP A 103 13.00 -26.03 17.82
C ASP A 103 12.80 -25.01 16.69
N LEU A 104 13.59 -23.93 16.69
CA LEU A 104 13.51 -22.86 15.72
C LEU A 104 13.72 -23.35 14.29
N TYR A 105 14.43 -24.47 14.10
CA TYR A 105 14.63 -25.10 12.79
C TYR A 105 13.37 -25.78 12.25
N THR A 106 12.40 -26.08 13.12
CA THR A 106 11.10 -26.64 12.72
C THR A 106 10.13 -25.54 12.26
N VAL A 107 10.32 -24.29 12.71
CA VAL A 107 9.40 -23.18 12.44
C VAL A 107 9.22 -22.91 10.95
N PRO A 108 10.26 -22.87 10.08
CA PRO A 108 10.08 -22.67 8.65
C PRO A 108 9.12 -23.68 8.02
N SER A 109 9.25 -24.97 8.33
CA SER A 109 8.35 -26.01 7.80
C SER A 109 6.90 -25.75 8.21
N LEU A 110 6.65 -25.45 9.49
CA LEU A 110 5.29 -25.16 9.99
C LEU A 110 4.68 -23.93 9.30
N VAL A 111 5.50 -22.92 8.99
CA VAL A 111 5.07 -21.71 8.29
C VAL A 111 4.76 -22.02 6.83
N TYR A 112 5.61 -22.78 6.12
CA TYR A 112 5.36 -23.15 4.73
C TYR A 112 4.14 -24.03 4.58
N ASP A 113 3.99 -25.07 5.40
CA ASP A 113 2.85 -25.99 5.35
C ASP A 113 1.53 -25.21 5.51
N ALA A 114 1.46 -24.32 6.51
CA ALA A 114 0.27 -23.53 6.75
C ALA A 114 0.02 -22.48 5.64
N CYS A 115 1.06 -22.00 4.96
CA CYS A 115 0.92 -21.11 3.79
C CYS A 115 0.48 -21.83 2.53
N ASP A 116 0.98 -23.05 2.29
CA ASP A 116 0.56 -23.88 1.18
C ASP A 116 -0.92 -24.26 1.33
N ASP A 117 -1.36 -24.62 2.54
CA ASP A 117 -2.78 -24.89 2.85
C ASP A 117 -3.69 -23.68 2.61
N ALA A 118 -3.18 -22.47 2.85
CA ALA A 118 -3.91 -21.22 2.66
C ALA A 118 -3.74 -20.60 1.25
N GLY A 119 -2.94 -21.21 0.38
CA GLY A 119 -2.62 -20.66 -0.95
C GLY A 119 -1.82 -19.36 -0.94
N VAL A 120 -1.03 -19.12 0.12
CA VAL A 120 -0.19 -17.93 0.30
C VAL A 120 1.27 -18.26 -0.04
N LYS A 121 1.94 -17.39 -0.80
CA LYS A 121 3.39 -17.52 -1.02
C LYS A 121 4.16 -16.83 0.10
N VAL A 122 5.07 -17.58 0.73
CA VAL A 122 6.04 -17.01 1.68
C VAL A 122 7.21 -16.42 0.90
N ASN A 123 7.52 -15.14 1.14
CA ASN A 123 8.60 -14.41 0.45
C ASN A 123 9.93 -14.44 1.22
N HIS A 124 10.07 -15.38 2.16
CA HIS A 124 11.24 -15.51 3.02
C HIS A 124 11.79 -16.93 2.95
N THR A 125 13.12 -17.02 2.89
CA THR A 125 13.86 -18.28 3.02
C THR A 125 13.82 -18.78 4.47
N ALA A 126 14.15 -20.06 4.68
CA ALA A 126 14.17 -20.64 6.03
C ALA A 126 15.12 -19.89 6.98
N PRO A 127 16.36 -19.51 6.60
CA PRO A 127 17.22 -18.67 7.43
C PRO A 127 16.62 -17.31 7.79
N GLU A 128 15.93 -16.66 6.85
CA GLU A 128 15.27 -15.38 7.10
C GLU A 128 14.10 -15.52 8.07
N LEU A 129 13.27 -16.56 7.91
CA LEU A 129 12.19 -16.88 8.85
C LEU A 129 12.74 -17.12 10.26
N MET A 130 13.80 -17.92 10.39
CA MET A 130 14.43 -18.17 11.70
C MET A 130 14.94 -16.88 12.34
N LYS A 131 15.55 -15.99 11.55
CA LYS A 131 16.00 -14.69 12.04
C LYS A 131 14.81 -13.82 12.49
N ILE A 132 13.77 -13.70 11.66
CA ILE A 132 12.56 -12.92 11.97
C ILE A 132 11.91 -13.43 13.25
N VAL A 133 11.80 -14.74 13.42
CA VAL A 133 11.21 -15.39 14.60
C VAL A 133 12.08 -15.23 15.84
N GLY A 134 13.40 -15.36 15.71
CA GLY A 134 14.35 -15.10 16.80
C GLY A 134 14.29 -13.64 17.27
N ASP A 135 14.40 -12.69 16.34
CA ASP A 135 14.41 -11.26 16.62
C ASP A 135 13.04 -10.79 17.16
N GLY A 136 11.94 -11.24 16.55
CA GLY A 136 10.58 -10.85 16.93
C GLY A 136 10.02 -11.60 18.14
N GLY A 137 10.58 -12.77 18.48
CA GLY A 137 10.21 -13.55 19.65
C GLY A 137 10.79 -12.99 20.95
N GLY A 138 11.92 -12.26 20.88
CA GLY A 138 12.56 -11.68 22.04
C GLY A 138 12.90 -12.74 23.10
N ASP A 139 12.45 -12.52 24.34
CA ASP A 139 12.63 -13.45 25.46
C ASP A 139 11.85 -14.77 25.33
N ALA A 140 10.88 -14.84 24.42
CA ALA A 140 10.17 -16.07 24.11
C ALA A 140 11.02 -17.07 23.30
N VAL A 141 12.19 -16.67 22.78
CA VAL A 141 13.12 -17.54 22.05
C VAL A 141 14.48 -17.48 22.69
N ALA A 142 15.00 -18.62 23.16
CA ALA A 142 16.34 -18.69 23.75
C ALA A 142 17.21 -19.67 22.95
N GLY A 143 18.20 -19.13 22.25
CA GLY A 143 19.03 -19.90 21.33
C GLY A 143 18.17 -20.47 20.19
N ARG A 144 17.99 -21.79 20.19
CA ARG A 144 17.21 -22.52 19.18
C ARG A 144 15.85 -23.00 19.67
N GLU A 145 15.43 -22.66 20.88
CA GLU A 145 14.21 -23.20 21.47
C GLU A 145 13.23 -22.09 21.83
N VAL A 146 11.97 -22.30 21.48
CA VAL A 146 10.86 -21.42 21.87
C VAL A 146 10.53 -21.67 23.34
N LYS A 147 10.82 -20.70 24.21
CA LYS A 147 10.60 -20.77 25.66
C LYS A 147 9.21 -20.31 26.09
N ALA A 148 8.51 -19.53 25.28
CA ALA A 148 7.12 -19.16 25.53
C ALA A 148 6.30 -19.22 24.24
N PRO A 149 5.02 -19.60 24.28
CA PRO A 149 4.20 -19.70 23.09
C PRO A 149 4.15 -18.37 22.32
N LEU A 150 4.27 -18.46 21.00
CA LEU A 150 4.20 -17.32 20.10
C LEU A 150 3.41 -17.68 18.85
N TYR A 151 3.09 -16.67 18.06
CA TYR A 151 2.43 -16.82 16.77
C TYR A 151 3.29 -16.22 15.68
N VAL A 152 3.40 -16.94 14.57
CA VAL A 152 3.96 -16.43 13.32
C VAL A 152 2.80 -16.19 12.37
N GLY A 153 2.57 -14.93 12.00
CA GLY A 153 1.55 -14.53 11.04
C GLY A 153 2.17 -14.23 9.68
N VAL A 154 1.53 -14.67 8.60
CA VAL A 154 1.92 -14.35 7.21
C VAL A 154 0.77 -13.62 6.53
N THR A 155 1.06 -12.49 5.90
CA THR A 155 0.08 -11.72 5.11
C THR A 155 -0.12 -12.32 3.72
N SER A 156 -1.16 -11.89 3.01
CA SER A 156 -1.39 -12.23 1.59
C SER A 156 -0.21 -11.87 0.68
N GLU A 157 0.53 -10.81 1.01
CA GLU A 157 1.75 -10.37 0.32
C GLU A 157 3.02 -11.13 0.77
N GLY A 158 2.89 -12.15 1.63
CA GLY A 158 4.01 -12.98 2.09
C GLY A 158 4.90 -12.31 3.14
N ALA A 159 4.46 -11.20 3.74
CA ALA A 159 5.18 -10.54 4.83
C ALA A 159 4.95 -11.27 6.16
N VAL A 160 6.03 -11.48 6.93
CA VAL A 160 5.99 -12.27 8.16
C VAL A 160 6.05 -11.37 9.39
N ARG A 161 5.20 -11.66 10.39
CA ARG A 161 5.17 -10.95 11.68
C ARG A 161 5.11 -11.94 12.83
N VAL A 162 5.82 -11.62 13.91
CA VAL A 162 5.83 -12.43 15.14
C VAL A 162 5.00 -11.73 16.20
N ARG A 163 4.13 -12.46 16.88
CA ARG A 163 3.37 -11.96 18.04
C ARG A 163 3.49 -12.93 19.19
N ARG A 164 3.86 -12.44 20.37
CA ARG A 164 3.87 -13.25 21.59
C ARG A 164 2.43 -13.62 21.96
N SER A 165 2.22 -14.84 22.43
CA SER A 165 0.96 -15.20 23.09
C SER A 165 1.06 -14.72 24.53
N GLU A 166 0.40 -13.62 24.86
CA GLU A 166 0.14 -13.30 26.26
C GLU A 166 -0.93 -14.28 26.75
N LEU A 167 -0.46 -15.38 27.35
CA LEU A 167 -1.26 -16.28 28.19
C LEU A 167 -1.00 -15.95 29.65
#